data_AF-A0A2G8KBS0-F1
#
_entry.id   AF-A0A2G8KBS0-F1
#
_cell.length_a   1.000
_cell.length_b   1.000
_cell.length_c   1.000
_cell.angle_alpha   90.00
_cell.angle_beta   90.00
_cell.angle_gamma   90.00
#
_symmetry.space_group_name_H-M   'P 1'
#
loop_
_entity.id
_entity.type
_entity.pdbx_description
1 polymer ?
#
loop_
_entity_poly.entity_id
_entity_poly.type
_entity_poly.pdbx_seq_one_letter_code
_entity_poly.pdbx_strand_id
1 'polypeptide(L)'
;MARGSLSLFAVIFALVYCRSKGQRVRLVGGSSSDGLLEVFENGEWGTVCDDLWGYNNAFVVCKELGFQSYETVFPSHTHVTSASEDIWYDDVECTGSESSLRECPKRPVGETNCGHFEDIGVACSQQTLRLVGGSSKNEGRIEVFHNRRWGTVCDDHWDETDALVVCKQLGYSSVVTADSHSFPIGTGKIWFDNVQCIGNEATLHDCPRSAVPHNCGHHEDVGIVCSSD
;
A
#
# COMPACT_ATOMS: atom_id res chain seq x y z
N MET A 1 -39.71 33.49 36.75
CA MET A 1 -39.34 32.97 35.42
C MET A 1 -37.88 33.31 35.17
N ALA A 2 -36.97 32.37 35.44
CA ALA A 2 -35.57 32.48 35.06
C ALA A 2 -35.22 31.16 34.38
N ARG A 3 -35.06 31.20 33.05
CA ARG A 3 -34.60 30.06 32.25
C ARG A 3 -33.08 30.00 32.38
N GLY A 4 -32.60 29.13 33.27
CA GLY A 4 -31.18 28.81 33.40
C GLY A 4 -30.80 27.74 32.37
N SER A 5 -29.88 28.11 31.49
CA SER A 5 -29.31 27.32 30.41
C SER A 5 -28.78 25.96 30.88
N LEU A 6 -29.22 24.88 30.25
CA LEU A 6 -28.58 23.57 30.33
C LEU A 6 -27.22 23.65 29.62
N SER A 7 -26.15 23.74 30.40
CA SER A 7 -24.78 23.60 29.91
C SER A 7 -24.58 22.17 29.42
N LEU A 8 -24.47 21.99 28.10
CA LEU A 8 -24.03 20.72 27.52
C LEU A 8 -22.61 20.43 28.04
N PHE A 9 -22.47 19.32 28.76
CA PHE A 9 -21.17 18.71 29.00
C PHE A 9 -20.59 18.31 27.64
N ALA A 10 -19.66 19.11 27.13
CA ALA A 10 -18.76 18.69 26.08
C ALA A 10 -17.83 17.62 26.69
N VAL A 11 -18.17 16.35 26.48
CA VAL A 11 -17.20 15.26 26.64
C VAL A 11 -16.21 15.44 25.51
N ILE A 12 -15.12 16.14 25.81
CA ILE A 12 -13.93 16.15 24.96
C ILE A 12 -13.41 14.72 24.98
N PHE A 13 -13.74 13.93 23.95
CA PHE A 13 -12.92 12.79 23.58
C PHE A 13 -11.57 13.37 23.14
N ALA A 14 -10.67 13.54 24.11
CA ALA A 14 -9.26 13.60 23.80
C ALA A 14 -8.91 12.22 23.23
N LEU A 15 -8.94 12.10 21.90
CA LEU A 15 -8.20 11.06 21.22
C LEU A 15 -6.74 11.29 21.59
N VAL A 16 -6.29 10.61 22.64
CA VAL A 16 -4.87 10.41 22.92
C VAL A 16 -4.37 9.56 21.76
N TYR A 17 -3.99 10.21 20.66
CA TYR A 17 -3.05 9.60 19.74
C TYR A 17 -1.78 9.41 20.55
N CYS A 18 -1.47 8.15 20.85
CA CYS A 18 -0.12 7.78 21.23
C CYS A 18 0.76 8.20 20.05
N ARG A 19 1.41 9.37 20.15
CA ARG A 19 2.47 9.76 19.22
C ARG A 19 3.50 8.64 19.36
N SER A 20 3.59 7.79 18.34
CA SER A 20 4.52 6.66 18.32
C SER A 20 5.89 7.16 18.77
N LYS A 21 6.60 6.36 19.57
CA LYS A 21 7.95 6.67 20.03
C LYS A 21 8.78 7.15 18.83
N GLY A 22 9.07 8.46 18.79
CA GLY A 22 9.98 9.12 17.86
C GLY A 22 9.97 8.61 16.42
N GLN A 23 8.88 8.81 15.66
CA GLN A 23 8.86 8.59 14.22
C GLN A 23 10.12 9.18 13.54
N ARG A 24 10.87 8.34 12.81
CA ARG A 24 12.17 8.69 12.19
C ARG A 24 12.11 8.80 10.67
N VAL A 25 10.93 8.60 10.08
CA VAL A 25 10.69 8.66 8.64
C VAL A 25 9.41 9.46 8.38
N ARG A 26 9.41 10.30 7.34
CA ARG A 26 8.22 11.04 6.89
C ARG A 26 8.22 11.24 5.37
N LEU A 27 7.05 11.53 4.83
CA LEU A 27 6.86 11.97 3.45
C LEU A 27 6.48 13.46 3.45
N VAL A 28 7.13 14.26 2.60
CA VAL A 28 6.89 15.71 2.52
C VAL A 28 6.58 16.16 1.10
N GLY A 29 5.82 17.25 0.95
CA GLY A 29 5.55 17.87 -0.36
C GLY A 29 4.53 17.15 -1.26
N GLY A 30 4.01 15.98 -0.83
CA GLY A 30 2.98 15.21 -1.53
C GLY A 30 1.65 15.14 -0.76
N SER A 31 0.92 14.04 -0.90
CA SER A 31 -0.33 13.79 -0.18
C SER A 31 -0.14 13.16 1.22
N SER A 32 -1.20 12.61 1.80
CA SER A 32 -1.10 11.81 3.03
C SER A 32 -0.33 10.50 2.86
N SER A 33 -0.13 10.03 1.63
CA SER A 33 0.48 8.73 1.34
C SER A 33 1.59 8.80 0.31
N ASP A 34 1.98 9.98 -0.17
CA ASP A 34 3.11 10.13 -1.08
C ASP A 34 3.92 11.39 -0.78
N GLY A 35 5.16 11.41 -1.23
CA GLY A 35 6.01 12.59 -1.16
C GLY A 35 7.50 12.24 -1.16
N LEU A 36 8.31 13.28 -1.01
CA LEU A 36 9.75 13.17 -0.79
C LEU A 36 10.02 12.45 0.53
N LEU A 37 10.88 11.43 0.50
CA LEU A 37 11.26 10.66 1.67
C LEU A 37 12.31 11.41 2.49
N GLU A 38 12.01 11.68 3.76
CA GLU A 38 12.98 12.20 4.71
C GLU A 38 13.13 11.28 5.93
N VAL A 39 14.35 11.22 6.44
CA VAL A 39 14.74 10.47 7.65
C VAL A 39 15.30 11.42 8.70
N PHE A 40 15.11 11.08 9.98
CA PHE A 40 15.57 11.89 11.10
C PHE A 40 16.85 11.31 11.71
N GLU A 41 17.96 12.01 11.52
CA GLU A 41 19.27 11.65 12.01
C GLU A 41 19.93 12.84 12.72
N ASN A 42 20.69 12.56 13.78
CA ASN A 42 21.44 13.59 14.52
C ASN A 42 20.65 14.83 15.00
N GLY A 43 19.32 14.74 15.11
CA GLY A 43 18.47 15.85 15.53
C GLY A 43 17.85 16.65 14.38
N GLU A 44 18.14 16.28 13.13
CA GLU A 44 17.73 17.00 11.93
C GLU A 44 17.09 16.05 10.91
N TRP A 45 16.25 16.61 10.04
CA TRP A 45 15.65 15.87 8.93
C TRP A 45 16.54 16.02 7.71
N GLY A 46 16.72 14.93 6.98
CA GLY A 46 17.43 14.91 5.71
C GLY A 46 16.87 13.87 4.77
N THR A 47 17.34 13.93 3.53
CA THR A 47 16.79 13.20 2.39
C THR A 47 17.49 11.85 2.22
N VAL A 48 17.04 11.06 1.25
CA VAL A 48 17.53 9.71 0.96
C VAL A 48 17.80 9.62 -0.53
N CYS A 49 18.98 9.12 -0.92
CA CYS A 49 19.34 8.94 -2.31
C CYS A 49 18.57 7.77 -2.97
N ASP A 50 18.30 7.87 -4.27
CA ASP A 50 17.63 6.88 -5.10
C ASP A 50 18.54 5.76 -5.64
N ASP A 51 19.86 5.86 -5.40
CA ASP A 51 20.81 4.79 -5.70
C ASP A 51 20.40 3.47 -5.00
N LEU A 52 20.39 2.40 -5.79
CA LEU A 52 19.92 1.06 -5.40
C LEU A 52 18.49 1.01 -4.83
N TRP A 53 17.65 2.00 -5.13
CA TRP A 53 16.30 2.03 -4.59
C TRP A 53 15.37 1.00 -5.23
N GLY A 54 15.09 -0.07 -4.48
CA GLY A 54 14.27 -1.17 -4.91
C GLY A 54 12.93 -1.30 -4.19
N TYR A 55 12.16 -2.29 -4.64
CA TYR A 55 10.89 -2.73 -4.06
C TYR A 55 10.93 -2.82 -2.52
N ASN A 56 11.98 -3.44 -1.97
CA ASN A 56 12.05 -3.75 -0.54
C ASN A 56 12.20 -2.49 0.31
N ASN A 57 12.90 -1.48 -0.20
CA ASN A 57 13.13 -0.22 0.51
C ASN A 57 11.81 0.54 0.67
N ALA A 58 11.08 0.70 -0.44
CA ALA A 58 9.76 1.32 -0.44
C ALA A 58 8.77 0.57 0.47
N PHE A 59 8.79 -0.76 0.44
CA PHE A 59 7.95 -1.56 1.32
C PHE A 59 8.25 -1.33 2.81
N VAL A 60 9.53 -1.29 3.21
CA VAL A 60 9.90 -1.01 4.61
C VAL A 60 9.45 0.38 5.04
N VAL A 61 9.65 1.40 4.19
CA VAL A 61 9.18 2.77 4.45
C VAL A 61 7.67 2.81 4.65
N CYS A 62 6.91 2.25 3.70
CA CYS A 62 5.46 2.28 3.78
C CYS A 62 4.93 1.51 4.98
N LYS A 63 5.53 0.35 5.30
CA LYS A 63 5.21 -0.42 6.51
C LYS A 63 5.53 0.36 7.78
N GLU A 64 6.68 1.01 7.86
CA GLU A 64 7.07 1.87 9.01
C GLU A 64 6.09 3.04 9.20
N LEU A 65 5.57 3.58 8.11
CA LEU A 65 4.54 4.63 8.10
C LEU A 65 3.11 4.10 8.33
N GLY A 66 2.91 2.79 8.46
CA GLY A 66 1.61 2.17 8.75
C GLY A 66 0.74 1.88 7.52
N PHE A 67 1.32 1.83 6.33
CA PHE A 67 0.66 1.42 5.09
C PHE A 67 0.82 -0.08 4.85
N GLN A 68 -0.14 -0.65 4.12
CA GLN A 68 -0.17 -2.09 3.81
C GLN A 68 0.64 -2.47 2.56
N SER A 69 0.81 -1.51 1.66
CA SER A 69 1.56 -1.68 0.41
C SER A 69 2.25 -0.38 0.00
N TYR A 70 3.02 -0.43 -1.08
CA TYR A 70 3.51 0.75 -1.79
C TYR A 70 2.96 0.72 -3.21
N GLU A 71 2.78 1.91 -3.78
CA GLU A 71 2.21 2.08 -5.12
C GLU A 71 3.32 2.25 -6.15
N THR A 72 4.25 3.17 -5.89
CA THR A 72 5.37 3.47 -6.79
C THR A 72 6.50 4.19 -6.05
N VAL A 73 7.64 4.29 -6.71
CA VAL A 73 8.77 5.15 -6.33
C VAL A 73 9.03 6.11 -7.49
N PHE A 74 9.45 7.34 -7.21
CA PHE A 74 9.69 8.34 -8.26
C PHE A 74 10.90 9.22 -7.91
N PRO A 75 11.73 9.61 -8.89
CA PRO A 75 12.77 10.61 -8.67
C PRO A 75 12.17 11.92 -8.15
N SER A 76 12.76 12.53 -7.12
CA SER A 76 12.30 13.75 -6.43
C SER A 76 12.05 14.97 -7.33
N HIS A 77 12.59 14.97 -8.56
CA HIS A 77 12.49 16.06 -9.52
C HIS A 77 11.08 16.63 -9.79
N THR A 78 10.01 15.93 -9.39
CA THR A 78 8.62 16.39 -9.56
C THR A 78 8.01 17.07 -8.33
N HIS A 79 8.58 16.93 -7.12
CA HIS A 79 7.98 17.44 -5.88
C HIS A 79 9.03 17.97 -4.89
N VAL A 80 9.28 19.29 -4.99
CA VAL A 80 9.89 20.16 -3.96
C VAL A 80 11.42 20.01 -3.80
N THR A 81 12.12 21.14 -3.91
CA THR A 81 13.48 21.27 -3.37
C THR A 81 13.41 21.14 -1.86
N SER A 82 13.92 20.04 -1.32
CA SER A 82 14.11 19.86 0.12
C SER A 82 14.69 21.14 0.75
N ALA A 83 14.13 21.56 1.89
CA ALA A 83 14.77 22.59 2.72
C ALA A 83 15.93 22.03 3.56
N SER A 84 16.13 20.70 3.50
CA SER A 84 17.26 20.04 4.15
C SER A 84 18.49 20.08 3.23
N GLU A 85 19.63 20.42 3.81
CA GLU A 85 20.93 20.43 3.13
C GLU A 85 21.61 19.04 3.16
N ASP A 86 21.06 18.09 3.93
CA ASP A 86 21.68 16.77 4.15
C ASP A 86 20.94 15.65 3.40
N ILE A 87 21.72 14.75 2.83
CA ILE A 87 21.30 13.43 2.34
C ILE A 87 21.83 12.41 3.36
N TRP A 88 20.95 11.82 4.16
CA TRP A 88 21.37 10.98 5.27
C TRP A 88 21.69 9.55 4.85
N TYR A 89 20.89 8.98 3.95
CA TYR A 89 21.02 7.58 3.55
C TYR A 89 21.30 7.46 2.05
N ASP A 90 22.19 6.53 1.73
CA ASP A 90 22.64 6.19 0.38
C ASP A 90 22.91 4.67 0.31
N ASP A 91 22.76 4.09 -0.89
CA ASP A 91 22.79 2.64 -1.18
C ASP A 91 21.97 1.81 -0.17
N VAL A 92 20.72 2.21 0.07
CA VAL A 92 19.84 1.45 0.98
C VAL A 92 19.46 0.12 0.34
N GLU A 93 19.69 -0.99 1.02
CA GLU A 93 19.41 -2.34 0.50
C GLU A 93 18.62 -3.18 1.50
N CYS A 94 17.36 -2.82 1.72
CA CYS A 94 16.48 -3.59 2.59
C CYS A 94 16.22 -5.00 2.04
N THR A 95 16.12 -5.97 2.94
CA THR A 95 15.58 -7.32 2.66
C THR A 95 14.05 -7.31 2.59
N GLY A 96 13.42 -6.24 3.06
CA GLY A 96 11.98 -6.03 3.18
C GLY A 96 11.38 -6.64 4.45
N SER A 97 12.22 -7.19 5.34
CA SER A 97 11.80 -7.81 6.61
C SER A 97 11.96 -6.86 7.80
N GLU A 98 12.73 -5.80 7.60
CA GLU A 98 13.04 -4.75 8.55
C GLU A 98 11.75 -4.08 9.07
N SER A 99 11.82 -3.58 10.30
CA SER A 99 10.73 -2.83 10.92
C SER A 99 10.88 -1.33 10.71
N SER A 100 12.11 -0.87 10.43
CA SER A 100 12.44 0.52 10.13
C SER A 100 13.54 0.60 9.08
N LEU A 101 13.52 1.67 8.27
CA LEU A 101 14.54 1.97 7.26
C LEU A 101 15.95 2.09 7.89
N ARG A 102 16.03 2.46 9.18
CA ARG A 102 17.30 2.55 9.92
C ARG A 102 17.99 1.20 10.08
N GLU A 103 17.25 0.10 10.02
CA GLU A 103 17.76 -1.27 10.18
C GLU A 103 18.30 -1.84 8.86
N CYS A 104 17.96 -1.24 7.72
CA CYS A 104 18.42 -1.72 6.43
C CYS A 104 19.94 -1.50 6.27
N PRO A 105 20.65 -2.46 5.63
CA PRO A 105 21.99 -2.23 5.10
C PRO A 105 22.03 -0.96 4.24
N LYS A 106 23.08 -0.17 4.44
CA LYS A 106 23.33 1.12 3.75
C LYS A 106 24.76 1.59 4.00
N ARG A 107 25.18 2.64 3.31
CA ARG A 107 26.42 3.36 3.63
C ARG A 107 26.37 4.02 5.01
N PRO A 108 27.52 4.39 5.59
CA PRO A 108 27.55 5.20 6.80
C PRO A 108 26.67 6.45 6.66
N VAL A 109 25.94 6.79 7.72
CA VAL A 109 24.99 7.91 7.70
C VAL A 109 25.70 9.23 7.35
N GLY A 110 25.18 9.96 6.36
CA GLY A 110 25.74 11.21 5.84
C GLY A 110 26.90 11.03 4.85
N GLU A 111 27.33 9.79 4.57
CA GLU A 111 28.27 9.51 3.48
C GLU A 111 27.49 9.16 2.22
N THR A 112 27.55 10.04 1.22
CA THR A 112 26.90 9.83 -0.08
C THR A 112 27.72 10.39 -1.25
N ASN A 113 27.50 9.86 -2.46
CA ASN A 113 27.94 10.49 -3.71
C ASN A 113 26.81 11.19 -4.48
N CYS A 114 25.61 11.27 -3.89
CA CYS A 114 24.45 11.81 -4.54
C CYS A 114 24.32 13.33 -4.34
N GLY A 115 23.59 13.99 -5.23
CA GLY A 115 23.04 15.32 -4.99
C GLY A 115 21.51 15.26 -4.82
N HIS A 116 20.88 16.36 -4.38
CA HIS A 116 19.42 16.38 -4.15
C HIS A 116 18.55 16.12 -5.40
N PHE A 117 19.15 16.08 -6.59
CA PHE A 117 18.47 15.63 -7.79
C PHE A 117 18.18 14.12 -7.78
N GLU A 118 18.94 13.36 -6.98
CA GLU A 118 18.80 11.92 -6.73
C GLU A 118 17.99 11.64 -5.46
N ASP A 119 17.33 12.63 -4.86
CA ASP A 119 16.47 12.35 -3.72
C ASP A 119 15.28 11.46 -4.15
N ILE A 120 14.85 10.54 -3.27
CA ILE A 120 13.78 9.60 -3.58
C ILE A 120 12.41 10.05 -3.06
N GLY A 121 11.40 9.99 -3.94
CA GLY A 121 9.99 10.05 -3.57
C GLY A 121 9.38 8.65 -3.43
N VAL A 122 8.51 8.48 -2.44
CA VAL A 122 7.80 7.22 -2.17
C VAL A 122 6.31 7.47 -2.15
N ALA A 123 5.54 6.63 -2.85
CA ALA A 123 4.08 6.55 -2.73
C ALA A 123 3.67 5.23 -2.07
N CYS A 124 2.96 5.34 -0.96
CA CYS A 124 2.41 4.26 -0.17
C CYS A 124 0.92 4.08 -0.45
N SER A 125 0.40 2.89 -0.16
CA SER A 125 -1.02 2.61 -0.31
C SER A 125 -1.57 1.74 0.82
N GLN A 126 -2.81 2.01 1.21
CA GLN A 126 -3.58 1.11 2.07
C GLN A 126 -4.24 -0.01 1.24
N GLN A 127 -4.20 0.09 -0.08
CA GLN A 127 -4.84 -0.84 -0.98
C GLN A 127 -3.99 -2.10 -1.17
N THR A 128 -4.60 -3.25 -0.92
CA THR A 128 -4.00 -4.58 -1.13
C THR A 128 -4.65 -5.36 -2.27
N LEU A 129 -5.57 -4.72 -3.00
CA LEU A 129 -6.31 -5.32 -4.11
C LEU A 129 -6.55 -4.29 -5.20
N ARG A 130 -6.31 -4.63 -6.47
CA ARG A 130 -6.61 -3.76 -7.62
C ARG A 130 -7.25 -4.54 -8.77
N LEU A 131 -7.97 -3.82 -9.62
CA LEU A 131 -8.51 -4.34 -10.88
C LEU A 131 -7.63 -3.86 -12.05
N VAL A 132 -7.24 -4.78 -12.95
CA VAL A 132 -6.30 -4.51 -14.04
C VAL A 132 -6.89 -4.96 -15.38
N GLY A 133 -6.66 -4.17 -16.44
CA GLY A 133 -7.05 -4.53 -17.80
C GLY A 133 -8.51 -4.26 -18.15
N GLY A 134 -9.26 -3.61 -17.25
CA GLY A 134 -10.59 -3.06 -17.52
C GLY A 134 -10.56 -1.73 -18.26
N SER A 135 -11.70 -1.34 -18.87
CA SER A 135 -11.89 -0.01 -19.46
C SER A 135 -12.30 1.06 -18.45
N SER A 136 -12.74 0.66 -17.26
CA SER A 136 -13.07 1.54 -16.14
C SER A 136 -12.47 1.03 -14.82
N LYS A 137 -12.56 1.85 -13.76
CA LYS A 137 -11.99 1.53 -12.43
C LYS A 137 -12.72 0.41 -11.69
N ASN A 138 -13.97 0.17 -12.05
CA ASN A 138 -14.85 -0.83 -11.42
C ASN A 138 -14.80 -2.19 -12.10
N GLU A 139 -13.87 -2.42 -13.03
CA GLU A 139 -13.78 -3.69 -13.75
C GLU A 139 -12.33 -4.09 -14.04
N GLY A 140 -12.08 -5.39 -14.16
CA GLY A 140 -10.76 -5.91 -14.50
C GLY A 140 -10.46 -7.26 -13.87
N ARG A 141 -9.29 -7.81 -14.24
CA ARG A 141 -8.64 -8.93 -13.55
C ARG A 141 -8.28 -8.51 -12.13
N ILE A 142 -8.54 -9.38 -11.16
CA ILE A 142 -8.19 -9.16 -9.76
C ILE A 142 -6.68 -9.43 -9.59
N GLU A 143 -5.99 -8.45 -9.02
CA GLU A 143 -4.66 -8.65 -8.46
C GLU A 143 -4.66 -8.32 -6.97
N VAL A 144 -4.01 -9.17 -6.18
CA VAL A 144 -3.83 -9.00 -4.74
C VAL A 144 -2.36 -8.80 -4.41
N PHE A 145 -2.12 -7.91 -3.45
CA PHE A 145 -0.82 -7.69 -2.87
C PHE A 145 -0.65 -8.66 -1.71
N HIS A 146 0.19 -9.68 -1.90
CA HIS A 146 0.47 -10.69 -0.88
C HIS A 146 1.95 -11.03 -0.87
N ASN A 147 2.51 -11.29 0.31
CA ASN A 147 3.95 -11.52 0.50
C ASN A 147 4.83 -10.52 -0.27
N ARG A 148 4.40 -9.25 -0.26
CA ARG A 148 5.15 -8.15 -0.86
C ARG A 148 5.31 -8.29 -2.38
N ARG A 149 4.32 -8.84 -3.10
CA ARG A 149 4.25 -8.74 -4.56
C ARG A 149 2.79 -8.75 -5.00
N TRP A 150 2.52 -8.09 -6.11
CA TRP A 150 1.26 -8.30 -6.83
C TRP A 150 1.25 -9.69 -7.46
N GLY A 151 0.07 -10.27 -7.49
CA GLY A 151 -0.21 -11.56 -8.14
C GLY A 151 -1.71 -11.74 -8.31
N THR A 152 -2.09 -12.78 -9.04
CA THR A 152 -3.48 -13.00 -9.47
C THR A 152 -4.23 -13.98 -8.57
N VAL A 153 -5.52 -14.16 -8.84
CA VAL A 153 -6.43 -15.05 -8.12
C VAL A 153 -6.98 -16.08 -9.12
N CYS A 154 -6.95 -17.36 -8.74
CA CYS A 154 -7.50 -18.45 -9.55
C CYS A 154 -9.04 -18.51 -9.46
N ASP A 155 -9.69 -18.95 -10.53
CA ASP A 155 -11.14 -19.06 -10.65
C ASP A 155 -11.72 -20.39 -10.14
N ASP A 156 -10.87 -21.33 -9.73
CA ASP A 156 -11.29 -22.54 -9.02
C ASP A 156 -12.12 -22.16 -7.78
N HIS A 157 -13.37 -22.63 -7.77
CA HIS A 157 -14.40 -22.34 -6.75
C HIS A 157 -14.79 -20.87 -6.57
N TRP A 158 -14.35 -19.96 -7.45
CA TRP A 158 -14.73 -18.55 -7.40
C TRP A 158 -16.23 -18.35 -7.68
N ASP A 159 -16.91 -17.57 -6.83
CA ASP A 159 -18.33 -17.26 -7.01
C ASP A 159 -18.69 -15.76 -6.82
N GLU A 160 -19.98 -15.44 -6.94
CA GLU A 160 -20.49 -14.07 -6.77
C GLU A 160 -20.29 -13.53 -5.34
N THR A 161 -20.21 -14.40 -4.33
CA THR A 161 -19.96 -14.03 -2.92
C THR A 161 -18.53 -13.53 -2.77
N ASP A 162 -17.56 -14.20 -3.41
CA ASP A 162 -16.17 -13.76 -3.44
C ASP A 162 -16.03 -12.41 -4.14
N ALA A 163 -16.64 -12.28 -5.31
CA ALA A 163 -16.67 -11.02 -6.07
C ALA A 163 -17.32 -9.89 -5.26
N LEU A 164 -18.34 -10.18 -4.44
CA LEU A 164 -19.00 -9.19 -3.62
C LEU A 164 -18.09 -8.63 -2.54
N VAL A 165 -17.27 -9.48 -1.91
CA VAL A 165 -16.24 -9.02 -0.96
C VAL A 165 -15.25 -8.09 -1.67
N VAL A 166 -14.81 -8.44 -2.87
CA VAL A 166 -13.89 -7.60 -3.64
C VAL A 166 -14.51 -6.25 -4.01
N CYS A 167 -15.73 -6.23 -4.52
CA CYS A 167 -16.40 -4.98 -4.88
C CYS A 167 -16.60 -4.08 -3.65
N LYS A 168 -17.04 -4.64 -2.51
CA LYS A 168 -17.16 -3.89 -1.25
C LYS A 168 -15.81 -3.38 -0.76
N GLN A 169 -14.75 -4.19 -0.84
CA GLN A 169 -13.39 -3.79 -0.46
C GLN A 169 -12.90 -2.59 -1.30
N LEU A 170 -13.29 -2.52 -2.57
CA LEU A 170 -12.99 -1.41 -3.48
C LEU A 170 -13.94 -0.20 -3.33
N GLY A 171 -14.95 -0.30 -2.46
CA GLY A 171 -15.91 0.77 -2.18
C GLY A 171 -17.19 0.73 -3.02
N TYR A 172 -17.39 -0.29 -3.85
CA TYR A 172 -18.60 -0.48 -4.64
C TYR A 172 -19.68 -1.25 -3.87
N SER A 173 -20.95 -0.98 -4.16
CA SER A 173 -22.05 -1.57 -3.40
C SER A 173 -22.42 -2.99 -3.83
N SER A 174 -22.12 -3.38 -5.08
CA SER A 174 -22.57 -4.64 -5.67
C SER A 174 -21.68 -5.17 -6.79
N VAL A 175 -21.93 -6.41 -7.18
CA VAL A 175 -21.29 -7.13 -8.29
C VAL A 175 -22.24 -7.10 -9.49
N VAL A 176 -21.69 -6.81 -10.67
CA VAL A 176 -22.38 -6.95 -11.95
C VAL A 176 -21.99 -8.28 -12.59
N THR A 177 -20.72 -8.68 -12.51
CA THR A 177 -20.23 -9.93 -13.08
C THR A 177 -19.02 -10.46 -12.30
N ALA A 178 -18.97 -11.78 -12.14
CA ALA A 178 -17.78 -12.53 -11.72
C ALA A 178 -17.36 -13.43 -12.89
N ASP A 179 -16.31 -13.07 -13.62
CA ASP A 179 -15.91 -13.77 -14.85
C ASP A 179 -14.39 -13.79 -15.05
N SER A 180 -13.84 -14.98 -15.23
CA SER A 180 -12.42 -15.25 -15.48
C SER A 180 -11.95 -15.04 -16.91
N HIS A 181 -12.85 -14.76 -17.88
CA HIS A 181 -12.49 -14.77 -19.29
C HIS A 181 -12.60 -13.42 -20.02
N SER A 182 -13.18 -12.39 -19.38
CA SER A 182 -13.41 -11.09 -20.00
C SER A 182 -12.21 -10.14 -20.01
N PHE A 183 -11.17 -10.43 -19.22
CA PHE A 183 -10.02 -9.54 -19.04
C PHE A 183 -8.71 -10.22 -19.47
N PRO A 184 -7.67 -9.44 -19.84
CA PRO A 184 -6.37 -10.01 -20.15
C PRO A 184 -5.86 -10.89 -19.01
N ILE A 185 -5.13 -11.96 -19.34
CA ILE A 185 -4.46 -12.79 -18.34
C ILE A 185 -3.33 -12.02 -17.64
N GLY A 186 -3.01 -12.41 -16.42
CA GLY A 186 -1.92 -11.84 -15.64
C GLY A 186 -0.58 -12.53 -15.89
N THR A 187 0.38 -12.20 -15.04
CA THR A 187 1.72 -12.79 -15.04
C THR A 187 2.22 -12.94 -13.60
N GLY A 188 3.28 -13.73 -13.41
CA GLY A 188 3.94 -13.86 -12.12
C GLY A 188 3.29 -14.92 -11.24
N LYS A 189 2.96 -14.56 -9.99
CA LYS A 189 2.47 -15.51 -8.99
C LYS A 189 0.94 -15.47 -8.95
N ILE A 190 0.30 -16.63 -8.95
CA ILE A 190 -1.09 -16.78 -8.52
C ILE A 190 -1.05 -16.94 -6.99
N TRP A 191 -1.62 -15.98 -6.27
CA TRP A 191 -1.53 -15.92 -4.82
C TRP A 191 -2.64 -16.69 -4.13
N PHE A 192 -3.87 -16.53 -4.61
CA PHE A 192 -5.07 -17.12 -4.02
C PHE A 192 -5.70 -18.11 -4.98
N ASP A 193 -6.19 -19.20 -4.41
CA ASP A 193 -6.83 -20.32 -5.09
C ASP A 193 -7.90 -20.89 -4.15
N ASN A 194 -9.00 -21.39 -4.71
CA ASN A 194 -10.14 -21.92 -3.98
C ASN A 194 -10.64 -20.94 -2.90
N VAL A 195 -10.83 -19.68 -3.28
CA VAL A 195 -11.38 -18.66 -2.37
C VAL A 195 -12.84 -19.00 -2.09
N GLN A 196 -13.24 -18.90 -0.82
CA GLN A 196 -14.59 -19.26 -0.36
C GLN A 196 -15.06 -18.30 0.72
N CYS A 197 -15.28 -17.04 0.33
CA CYS A 197 -15.81 -16.01 1.20
C CYS A 197 -17.24 -16.38 1.68
N ILE A 198 -17.61 -15.88 2.87
CA ILE A 198 -18.99 -15.94 3.38
C ILE A 198 -19.80 -14.68 3.06
N GLY A 199 -19.14 -13.61 2.58
CA GLY A 199 -19.74 -12.39 2.04
C GLY A 199 -19.78 -11.18 2.99
N ASN A 200 -19.23 -11.33 4.20
CA ASN A 200 -19.15 -10.27 5.22
C ASN A 200 -17.72 -9.89 5.61
N GLU A 201 -16.74 -10.52 4.97
CA GLU A 201 -15.33 -10.18 5.11
C GLU A 201 -15.07 -8.73 4.72
N ALA A 202 -14.13 -8.09 5.42
CA ALA A 202 -13.73 -6.72 5.09
C ALA A 202 -12.86 -6.68 3.84
N THR A 203 -12.04 -7.73 3.64
CA THR A 203 -11.12 -7.84 2.51
C THR A 203 -11.05 -9.28 2.00
N LEU A 204 -10.63 -9.45 0.74
CA LEU A 204 -10.39 -10.77 0.15
C LEU A 204 -9.32 -11.58 0.92
N HIS A 205 -8.40 -10.91 1.60
CA HIS A 205 -7.37 -11.55 2.44
C HIS A 205 -7.96 -12.25 3.66
N ASP A 206 -9.15 -11.87 4.10
CA ASP A 206 -9.85 -12.45 5.26
C ASP A 206 -10.67 -13.69 4.89
N CYS A 207 -10.91 -13.93 3.59
CA CYS A 207 -11.68 -15.08 3.14
C CYS A 207 -10.93 -16.40 3.32
N PRO A 208 -11.63 -17.49 3.69
CA PRO A 208 -11.11 -18.84 3.61
C PRO A 208 -10.58 -19.15 2.21
N ARG A 209 -9.43 -19.83 2.14
CA ARG A 209 -8.80 -20.26 0.88
C ARG A 209 -7.87 -21.45 1.09
N SER A 210 -7.58 -22.18 0.01
CA SER A 210 -6.59 -23.27 0.05
C SER A 210 -5.16 -22.74 0.24
N ALA A 211 -4.32 -23.55 0.87
CA ALA A 211 -2.89 -23.26 0.95
C ALA A 211 -2.20 -23.55 -0.39
N VAL A 212 -1.24 -22.70 -0.78
CA VAL A 212 -0.30 -22.98 -1.89
C VAL A 212 0.45 -24.30 -1.57
N PRO A 213 0.61 -25.26 -2.51
CA PRO A 213 0.50 -25.13 -3.98
C PRO A 213 -0.92 -25.27 -4.55
N HIS A 214 -1.15 -24.60 -5.68
CA HIS A 214 -2.35 -24.69 -6.51
C HIS A 214 -1.99 -25.32 -7.87
N ASN A 215 -3.01 -25.79 -8.60
CA ASN A 215 -2.89 -26.34 -9.96
C ASN A 215 -3.15 -25.33 -11.08
N CYS A 216 -3.54 -24.10 -10.74
CA CYS A 216 -3.93 -23.11 -11.74
C CYS A 216 -2.77 -22.52 -12.55
N GLY A 217 -3.06 -22.10 -13.77
CA GLY A 217 -2.26 -21.20 -14.62
C GLY A 217 -3.02 -19.90 -14.92
N HIS A 218 -2.35 -18.92 -15.54
CA HIS A 218 -2.93 -17.58 -15.74
C HIS A 218 -4.15 -17.51 -16.66
N HIS A 219 -4.49 -18.58 -17.36
CA HIS A 219 -5.75 -18.68 -18.11
C HIS A 219 -6.98 -18.84 -17.20
N GLU A 220 -6.75 -19.12 -15.91
CA GLU A 220 -7.74 -19.25 -14.82
C GLU A 220 -7.72 -17.99 -13.93
N ASP A 221 -7.10 -16.89 -14.36
CA ASP A 221 -7.10 -15.65 -13.58
C ASP A 221 -8.50 -15.02 -13.55
N VAL A 222 -9.02 -14.76 -12.36
CA VAL A 222 -10.36 -14.16 -12.18
C VAL A 222 -10.35 -12.68 -12.53
N GLY A 223 -11.40 -12.25 -13.22
CA GLY A 223 -11.82 -10.85 -13.25
C GLY A 223 -13.26 -10.64 -12.78
N ILE A 224 -13.61 -9.38 -12.53
CA ILE A 224 -14.93 -8.98 -12.07
C ILE A 224 -15.35 -7.65 -12.69
N VAL A 225 -16.65 -7.38 -12.62
CA VAL A 225 -17.25 -6.07 -12.85
C VAL A 225 -18.07 -5.72 -11.62
N CYS A 226 -17.74 -4.62 -10.97
CA CYS A 226 -18.50 -4.03 -9.88
C CYS A 226 -19.51 -3.00 -10.41
N SER A 227 -20.44 -2.58 -9.56
CA SER A 227 -21.32 -1.45 -9.88
C SER A 227 -20.54 -0.13 -10.07
N SER A 228 -21.17 0.84 -10.72
CA SER A 228 -20.54 2.12 -11.08
C SER A 228 -20.81 3.25 -10.08
N ASP A 229 -21.33 2.93 -8.89
CA ASP A 229 -21.81 3.87 -7.88
C ASP A 229 -20.76 4.28 -6.83
#